data_AF-A0A1R1B8V7-F1
#
_entry.id   AF-A0A1R1B8V7-F1
#
_cell.length_a   1.000
_cell.length_b   1.000
_cell.length_c   1.000
_cell.angle_alpha   90.00
_cell.angle_beta   90.00
_cell.angle_gamma   90.00
#
_symmetry.space_group_name_H-M   'P 1'
#
loop_
_entity.id
_entity.type
_entity.pdbx_description
1 polymer ?
#
loop_
_entity_poly.entity_id
_entity_poly.type
_entity_poly.pdbx_seq_one_letter_code
_entity_poly.pdbx_strand_id
1 'polypeptide(L)' 'MKSYKGDHSIHMVGQAWQIRIMLKQWQQQWGSETKIMDIISNSSKNIYENRT' A
#
# COMPACT_ATOMS: atom_id res chain seq x y z
N MET A 1 12.98 -5.98 -8.30
CA MET A 1 12.25 -5.23 -7.27
C MET A 1 11.89 -6.19 -6.15
N LYS A 2 12.22 -5.87 -4.89
CA LYS A 2 11.81 -6.69 -3.73
C LYS A 2 11.08 -5.75 -2.77
N SER A 3 9.76 -5.77 -2.81
CA SER A 3 8.92 -4.95 -1.94
C SER A 3 8.11 -5.86 -1.03
N TYR A 4 8.04 -5.54 0.25
CA TYR A 4 7.30 -6.33 1.24
C TYR A 4 6.72 -5.41 2.31
N LYS A 5 5.63 -5.89 2.91
CA LYS A 5 5.01 -5.27 4.08
C LYS A 5 5.60 -5.94 5.32
N GLY A 6 6.14 -5.14 6.24
CA GLY A 6 6.42 -5.56 7.61
C GLY A 6 5.22 -5.22 8.50
N ASP A 7 5.28 -5.63 9.76
CA ASP A 7 4.16 -5.45 10.69
C ASP A 7 3.72 -3.99 10.85
N HIS A 8 4.69 -3.07 10.82
CA HIS A 8 4.47 -1.63 11.02
C HIS A 8 5.12 -0.79 9.91
N SER A 9 5.50 -1.41 8.79
CA SER A 9 6.28 -0.75 7.75
C SER A 9 5.99 -1.31 6.37
N ILE A 10 6.34 -0.52 5.35
CA ILE A 10 6.36 -0.97 3.96
C ILE A 10 7.77 -0.72 3.45
N HIS A 11 8.41 -1.79 2.98
CA HIS A 11 9.73 -1.72 2.38
C HIS A 11 9.58 -1.82 0.87
N MET A 12 10.06 -0.80 0.15
CA MET A 12 10.08 -0.77 -1.32
C MET A 12 11.54 -0.65 -1.80
N VAL A 13 12.03 -1.68 -2.51
CA VAL A 13 13.42 -1.71 -3.01
C VAL A 13 13.44 -1.81 -4.54
N GLY A 14 13.90 -0.75 -5.19
CA GLY A 14 14.02 -0.62 -6.64
C GLY A 14 14.64 0.71 -7.05
N GLN A 15 14.66 0.99 -8.36
CA GLN A 15 15.07 2.31 -8.85
C GLN A 15 14.05 3.38 -8.42
N ALA A 16 14.52 4.62 -8.19
CA ALA A 16 13.67 5.69 -7.68
C ALA A 16 12.41 5.94 -8.53
N TRP A 17 12.51 5.84 -9.86
CA TRP A 17 11.37 6.02 -10.76
C TRP A 17 10.34 4.89 -10.63
N GLN A 18 10.77 3.66 -10.35
CA GLN A 18 9.87 2.51 -10.14
C GLN A 18 9.05 2.70 -8.87
N ILE A 19 9.72 3.11 -7.78
CA ILE A 19 9.06 3.42 -6.50
C ILE A 19 8.04 4.54 -6.68
N ARG A 20 8.38 5.59 -7.45
CA ARG A 20 7.46 6.69 -7.74
C ARG A 20 6.22 6.23 -8.52
N ILE A 21 6.37 5.31 -9.47
CA ILE A 21 5.22 4.73 -10.20
C ILE A 21 4.33 3.93 -9.25
N MET A 22 4.91 3.09 -8.39
CA MET A 22 4.15 2.31 -7.41
C MET A 22 3.34 3.22 -6.47
N LEU A 23 3.97 4.27 -5.94
CA LEU A 23 3.28 5.24 -5.06
C LEU A 23 2.11 5.94 -5.76
N LYS A 24 2.26 6.29 -7.05
CA LYS A 24 1.16 6.86 -7.83
C LYS A 24 0.01 5.88 -8.02
N GLN A 25 0.31 4.61 -8.32
CA GLN A 25 -0.71 3.56 -8.45
C GLN A 25 -1.45 3.35 -7.14
N TRP A 26 -0.75 3.35 -6.01
CA TRP A 26 -1.37 3.24 -4.69
C TRP A 26 -2.29 4.43 -4.38
N GLN A 27 -1.86 5.65 -4.70
CA GLN A 27 -2.70 6.83 -4.54
C GLN A 27 -3.97 6.76 -5.39
N GLN A 28 -3.89 6.22 -6.61
CA GLN A 28 -5.07 6.02 -7.46
C GLN A 28 -6.02 4.94 -6.92
N GLN A 29 -5.48 3.87 -6.33
CA GLN A 29 -6.27 2.75 -5.82
C GLN A 29 -6.96 3.07 -4.48
N TRP A 30 -6.28 3.79 -3.60
CA TRP A 30 -6.78 4.07 -2.25
C TRP A 30 -7.35 5.48 -2.08
N GLY A 31 -7.14 6.37 -3.04
CA GLY A 31 -7.53 7.77 -2.94
C GLY A 31 -6.49 8.61 -2.20
N SER A 32 -6.51 9.92 -2.46
CA SER A 32 -5.53 10.89 -1.94
C SER A 32 -5.57 11.12 -0.44
N GLU A 33 -6.66 10.74 0.22
CA GLU A 33 -6.87 10.95 1.65
C GLU A 33 -6.42 9.75 2.51
N THR A 34 -6.14 8.61 1.87
CA THR A 34 -5.72 7.41 2.58
C THR A 34 -4.34 7.60 3.19
N LYS A 35 -4.23 7.40 4.51
CA LYS A 35 -2.96 7.51 5.22
C LYS A 35 -2.20 6.19 5.15
N ILE A 36 -0.87 6.26 5.17
CA ILE A 36 0.01 5.08 5.24
C ILE A 36 -0.33 4.17 6.44
N MET A 37 -0.77 4.75 7.56
CA MET A 37 -1.20 3.97 8.73
C MET A 37 -2.43 3.11 8.45
N ASP A 38 -3.36 3.55 7.60
CA ASP A 38 -4.55 2.77 7.24
C ASP A 38 -4.18 1.54 6.41
N ILE A 39 -3.09 1.64 5.64
CA ILE A 39 -2.55 0.57 4.78
C ILE A 39 -1.74 -0.44 5.61
N ILE A 40 -0.96 0.05 6.56
CA ILE A 40 -0.09 -0.78 7.41
C ILE A 40 -0.91 -1.50 8.48
N SER A 41 -1.84 -0.81 9.15
CA SER A 41 -2.62 -1.35 10.28
C SER A 41 -3.59 -2.48 9.88
N ASN A 42 -3.85 -2.67 8.58
CA ASN A 42 -4.85 -3.61 8.08
C ASN A 42 -4.36 -5.06 7.94
N SER A 43 -3.45 -5.53 8.81
CA SER A 43 -3.03 -6.94 8.84
C SER A 43 -4.17 -7.91 9.28
N SER A 44 -5.35 -7.41 9.65
CA SER A 44 -6.37 -8.26 10.30
C SER A 44 -7.84 -7.97 9.97
N LYS A 45 -8.19 -7.10 9.00
CA LYS A 45 -9.58 -6.96 8.55
C LYS A 45 -9.72 -7.06 7.03
N ASN A 46 -10.03 -8.29 6.61
CA ASN A 46 -10.80 -8.68 5.44
C ASN A 46 -11.28 -7.51 4.54
N ILE A 47 -10.61 -7.30 3.41
CA ILE A 47 -11.12 -6.41 2.33
C ILE A 47 -11.80 -7.26 1.24
N TYR A 48 -12.59 -8.25 1.67
CA TYR A 48 -13.56 -8.99 0.86
C TYR A 48 -14.92 -9.06 1.57
N GLU A 49 -15.36 -7.97 2.17
CA GLU A 49 -16.75 -7.81 2.61
C GLU A 49 -17.27 -6.48 2.09
N ASN A 50 -17.72 -6.48 0.84
CA ASN A 50 -18.82 -5.67 0.29
C ASN A 50 -18.88 -5.92 -1.23
N ARG A 51 -19.24 -7.15 -1.58
CA ARG A 51 -19.81 -7.47 -2.88
C ARG A 51 -20.96 -8.45 -2.65
N THR A 52 -22.06 -7.94 -2.10
CA THR A 52 -23.37 -8.59 -2.11
C THR A 52 -24.40 -7.51 -2.35
#